data_AF-M0QR47-F1
#
_entry.id   AF-M0QR47-F1
#
_cell.length_a   1.000
_cell.length_b   1.000
_cell.length_c   1.000
_cell.angle_alpha   90.00
_cell.angle_beta   90.00
_cell.angle_gamma   90.00
#
_symmetry.space_group_name_H-M   'P 1'
#
loop_
_entity.id
_entity.type
_entity.pdbx_description
1 polymer ?
#
loop_
_entity_poly.entity_id
_entity_poly.type
_entity_poly.pdbx_seq_one_letter_code
_entity_poly.pdbx_strand_id
1 'polypeptide(L)' 'MPERRLNYRGDRRDFDRDAIVGPDMFGAFYRPVSAEYDADADRTSIAYVPVLGGEAATSEAVTR' A
#
# COMPACT_ATOMS: atom_id res chain seq x y z
N MET A 1 -8.63 -7.50 11.04
CA MET A 1 -8.87 -7.09 9.64
C MET A 1 -7.89 -7.87 8.79
N PRO A 2 -8.32 -8.64 7.76
CA PRO A 2 -7.38 -9.37 6.92
C PRO A 2 -6.47 -8.39 6.17
N GLU A 3 -5.18 -8.70 6.12
CA GLU A 3 -4.19 -8.01 5.28
C GLU A 3 -4.63 -8.05 3.81
N ARG A 4 -4.72 -6.89 3.16
CA ARG A 4 -4.99 -6.84 1.71
C ARG A 4 -3.66 -6.94 0.97
N ARG A 5 -3.49 -7.98 0.16
CA ARG A 5 -2.29 -8.19 -0.66
C ARG A 5 -2.57 -7.81 -2.12
N LEU A 6 -1.68 -7.00 -2.70
CA LEU A 6 -1.68 -6.68 -4.13
C LEU A 6 -0.41 -7.23 -4.78
N ASN A 7 -0.58 -7.78 -5.98
CA ASN A 7 0.50 -8.41 -6.73
C ASN A 7 0.95 -7.50 -7.86
N TYR A 8 2.25 -7.27 -7.94
CA TYR A 8 2.92 -6.48 -8.98
C TYR A 8 3.91 -7.35 -9.72
N ARG A 9 4.10 -7.08 -11.02
CA ARG A 9 5.14 -7.75 -11.80
C ARG A 9 6.52 -7.17 -11.49
N GLY A 10 7.53 -8.03 -11.45
CA GLY A 10 8.93 -7.68 -11.18
C GLY A 10 9.22 -7.48 -9.70
N ASP A 11 10.48 -7.19 -9.39
CA ASP A 11 10.93 -6.82 -8.06
C ASP A 11 10.49 -5.37 -7.74
N ARG A 12 9.54 -5.26 -6.81
CA ARG A 12 8.96 -4.01 -6.31
C ARG A 12 9.12 -3.89 -4.81
N ARG A 13 10.17 -4.51 -4.25
CA ARG A 13 10.49 -4.40 -2.81
C ARG A 13 10.95 -3.00 -2.42
N ASP A 14 11.42 -2.21 -3.38
CA ASP A 14 11.64 -0.78 -3.24
C ASP A 14 10.30 -0.06 -3.39
N PHE A 15 9.56 0.02 -2.29
CA PHE A 15 8.28 0.75 -2.21
C PHE A 15 8.35 1.77 -1.08
N ASP A 16 7.67 2.90 -1.29
CA ASP A 16 7.51 3.91 -0.25
C ASP A 16 6.56 3.39 0.84
N ARG A 17 7.09 3.22 2.05
CA ARG A 17 6.36 2.72 3.23
C ARG A 17 5.42 3.75 3.82
N ASP A 18 5.68 5.03 3.58
CA ASP A 18 4.87 6.13 4.09
C ASP A 18 3.80 6.57 3.07
N ALA A 19 3.88 6.07 1.84
CA ALA A 19 2.88 6.31 0.81
C ALA A 19 1.49 5.83 1.27
N ILE A 20 0.52 6.72 1.17
CA ILE A 20 -0.90 6.40 1.34
C ILE A 20 -1.52 6.23 -0.05
N VAL A 21 -2.10 5.07 -0.30
CA VAL A 21 -2.82 4.74 -1.54
C VAL A 21 -4.31 4.69 -1.30
N GLY A 22 -5.06 5.33 -2.20
CA GLY A 22 -6.52 5.44 -2.14
C GLY A 22 -7.02 6.77 -2.71
N PRO A 23 -8.29 7.11 -2.48
CA PRO A 23 -9.31 6.22 -1.90
C PRO A 23 -9.67 5.07 -2.85
N ASP A 24 -10.03 3.90 -2.30
CA ASP A 24 -10.69 2.85 -3.08
C ASP A 24 -12.15 3.25 -3.41
N MET A 25 -12.87 2.41 -4.17
CA MET A 25 -14.27 2.68 -4.53
C MET A 25 -15.22 2.87 -3.32
N PHE A 26 -14.79 2.53 -2.10
CA PHE A 26 -15.55 2.69 -0.86
C PHE A 26 -15.01 3.81 0.03
N GLY A 27 -14.05 4.60 -0.46
CA GLY A 27 -13.46 5.71 0.30
C GLY A 27 -12.35 5.29 1.26
N ALA A 28 -11.85 4.06 1.20
CA ALA A 28 -10.82 3.59 2.11
C ALA A 28 -9.41 3.90 1.61
N PHE A 29 -8.53 4.30 2.53
CA PHE A 29 -7.11 4.52 2.30
C PHE A 29 -6.27 3.40 2.91
N TYR A 30 -5.11 3.15 2.33
CA TYR A 30 -4.23 2.04 2.69
C TYR A 30 -2.76 2.47 2.73
N ARG A 31 -1.99 1.88 3.65
CA ARG A 31 -0.53 2.03 3.73
C ARG A 31 0.13 0.67 3.51
N PRO A 32 1.17 0.57 2.66
CA PRO A 32 1.90 -0.67 2.47
C PRO A 32 2.79 -0.96 3.71
N VAL A 33 2.84 -2.22 4.15
CA VAL A 33 3.58 -2.62 5.36
C VAL A 33 4.68 -3.64 5.09
N SER A 34 4.54 -4.45 4.04
CA SER A 34 5.55 -5.44 3.65
C SER A 34 5.48 -5.73 2.16
N ALA A 35 6.59 -6.17 1.58
CA ALA A 35 6.66 -6.68 0.23
C ALA A 35 7.50 -7.95 0.19
N GLU A 36 7.02 -8.96 -0.52
CA GLU A 36 7.68 -10.25 -0.73
C GLU A 36 7.84 -10.46 -2.24
N TYR A 37 9.09 -10.61 -2.72
CA TYR A 37 9.37 -10.90 -4.13
C TYR A 37 9.60 -12.39 -4.35
N ASP A 38 8.84 -12.95 -5.28
CA ASP A 38 8.97 -14.31 -5.80
C ASP A 38 9.66 -14.24 -7.17
N ALA A 39 10.89 -14.76 -7.25
CA ALA A 39 11.70 -14.73 -8.46
C ALA A 39 11.27 -15.77 -9.50
N ASP A 40 10.65 -16.88 -9.08
CA ASP A 40 10.16 -17.92 -9.98
C ASP A 40 8.92 -17.43 -10.76
N ALA A 41 8.08 -16.62 -10.11
CA ALA A 41 6.87 -16.04 -10.69
C ALA A 41 7.04 -14.61 -11.24
N ASP A 42 8.24 -14.02 -11.13
CA ASP A 42 8.52 -12.61 -11.49
C ASP A 42 7.49 -11.65 -10.85
N ARG A 43 7.23 -11.83 -9.55
CA ARG A 43 6.10 -11.19 -8.87
C ARG A 43 6.44 -10.70 -7.47
N THR A 44 6.07 -9.47 -7.16
CA THR A 44 6.08 -8.93 -5.80
C THR A 44 4.67 -8.89 -5.23
N SER A 45 4.48 -9.44 -4.03
CA SER A 45 3.25 -9.32 -3.25
C SER A 45 3.45 -8.25 -2.18
N ILE A 46 2.67 -7.17 -2.20
CA ILE A 46 2.72 -6.10 -1.20
C ILE A 46 1.48 -6.21 -0.30
N ALA A 47 1.69 -6.25 1.02
CA ALA A 47 0.62 -6.23 2.00
C ALA A 47 0.30 -4.80 2.45
N TYR A 48 -0.99 -4.53 2.63
CA TYR A 48 -1.51 -3.22 2.99
C TYR A 48 -2.40 -3.30 4.23
N VAL A 49 -2.34 -2.26 5.06
CA VAL A 49 -3.24 -2.04 6.19
C VAL A 49 -4.11 -0.81 5.94
N PRO A 50 -5.38 -0.81 6.39
CA PRO A 50 -6.24 0.36 6.27
C PRO A 50 -5.71 1.51 7.13
N VAL A 51 -5.73 2.72 6.59
CA VAL A 51 -5.49 3.96 7.33
C VAL A 51 -6.83 4.42 7.90
N LEU A 52 -6.94 4.47 9.23
CA LEU A 52 -8.14 4.97 9.89
C LEU A 52 -8.23 6.50 9.72
N GLY A 53 -9.44 7.04 9.65
CA GLY A 53 -9.72 8.43 9.24
C GLY A 53 -9.02 9.54 10.04
N GLY A 54 -8.42 9.24 11.20
CA GLY A 54 -7.57 10.18 11.93
C GLY A 54 -6.15 10.34 11.35
N GLU A 55 -5.58 9.33 10.69
CA GLU A 55 -4.24 9.37 10.10
C GLU A 55 -4.24 9.87 8.64
N ALA A 56 -5.29 9.56 7.87
CA ALA A 56 -5.37 9.93 6.45
C ALA A 56 -5.44 11.46 6.22
N ALA A 57 -6.03 12.20 7.17
CA ALA A 57 -6.12 13.66 7.13
C ALA A 57 -4.75 14.38 7.20
N THR A 58 -3.69 13.68 7.63
CA THR A 58 -2.35 14.26 7.80
C THR A 58 -1.50 14.22 6.52
N SER A 59 -1.80 13.30 5.59
CA SER A 59 -1.04 13.17 4.33
C SER A 59 -1.59 14.04 3.19
N GLU A 60 -2.81 14.57 3.31
CA GLU A 60 -3.35 15.60 2.40
C GLU A 60 -2.74 17.00 2.62
N ALA A 61 -1.80 17.17 3.57
CA ALA A 61 -1.13 18.45 3.81
C ALA A 61 0.11 18.71 2.93
N VAL A 62 0.51 17.77 2.05
CA VAL A 62 1.64 17.93 1.11
C VAL A 62 1.11 17.91 -0.33
N THR A 63 0.33 18.93 -0.68
CA THR A 63 0.24 19.49 -2.03
C THR A 63 -0.47 20.83 -1.90
N ARG A 64 0.30 21.87 -1.56
CA ARG A 64 0.12 23.26 -2.02
C ARG A 64 1.26 24.14 -1.55
#